data_AF-A0A857KM11-F1
#
_entry.id   AF-A0A857KM11-F1
#
_cell.length_a   1.000
_cell.length_b   1.000
_cell.length_c   1.000
_cell.angle_alpha   90.00
_cell.angle_beta   90.00
_cell.angle_gamma   90.00
#
_symmetry.space_group_name_H-M   'P 1'
#
loop_
_entity.id
_entity.type
_entity.pdbx_description
1 polymer ?
#
loop_
_entity_poly.entity_id
_entity_poly.type
_entity_poly.pdbx_seq_one_letter_code
_entity_poly.pdbx_strand_id
1 'polypeptide(L)'
;MATIEDLDAQKVSSIRQMLAQPGGAEAVAHRYGEDAADSDEYRQAEKQLRASRERQSRMREEAVAEAEDRARGDRAAQRREEAEKVERTQAQRRDEAGQVRGQDPQSTRSTPGADARAERVAAAREKVAAANKVAAQRQAQAQEAGLSM
;
A
#
# COMPACT_ATOMS: atom_id res chain seq x y z
N MET A 1 -54.27 -9.83 -6.96
CA MET A 1 -54.46 -8.44 -7.39
C MET A 1 -53.38 -7.61 -6.70
N ALA A 2 -52.62 -6.82 -7.44
CA ALA A 2 -51.66 -5.89 -6.83
C ALA A 2 -52.45 -4.76 -6.14
N THR A 3 -52.02 -4.36 -4.94
CA THR A 3 -52.60 -3.20 -4.25
C THR A 3 -52.02 -1.90 -4.81
N ILE A 4 -52.66 -0.76 -4.53
CA ILE A 4 -52.17 0.55 -4.95
C ILE A 4 -50.76 0.79 -4.36
N GLU A 5 -50.56 0.40 -3.09
CA GLU A 5 -49.26 0.48 -2.41
C GLU A 5 -48.15 -0.32 -3.11
N ASP A 6 -48.49 -1.51 -3.65
CA ASP A 6 -47.53 -2.34 -4.41
C ASP A 6 -47.10 -1.66 -5.72
N LEU A 7 -48.03 -0.99 -6.40
CA LEU A 7 -47.77 -0.26 -7.64
C LEU A 7 -46.89 0.96 -7.38
N ASP A 8 -47.13 1.68 -6.28
CA ASP A 8 -46.32 2.83 -5.87
C ASP A 8 -44.90 2.41 -5.48
N ALA A 9 -44.75 1.30 -4.74
CA ALA A 9 -43.44 0.75 -4.40
C ALA A 9 -42.64 0.34 -5.65
N GLN A 10 -43.30 -0.23 -6.67
CA GLN A 10 -42.68 -0.55 -7.95
C GLN A 10 -42.25 0.72 -8.71
N LYS A 11 -43.10 1.75 -8.72
CA LYS A 11 -42.78 3.05 -9.34
C LYS A 11 -41.57 3.71 -8.68
N VAL A 12 -41.54 3.76 -7.34
CA VAL A 12 -40.40 4.28 -6.56
C VAL A 12 -39.12 3.51 -6.89
N SER A 13 -39.19 2.17 -6.94
CA SER A 13 -38.04 1.33 -7.29
C SER A 13 -37.51 1.64 -8.70
N SER A 14 -38.41 1.78 -9.68
CA SER A 14 -38.03 2.10 -11.06
C SER A 14 -37.46 3.52 -11.19
N ILE A 15 -38.05 4.52 -10.50
CA ILE A 15 -37.52 5.89 -10.49
C ILE A 15 -36.12 5.89 -9.88
N ARG A 16 -35.92 5.19 -8.75
CA ARG A 16 -34.62 5.07 -8.09
C ARG A 16 -33.55 4.47 -9.00
N GLN A 17 -33.89 3.44 -9.77
CA GLN A 17 -32.97 2.82 -10.73
C GLN A 17 -32.58 3.81 -11.85
N MET A 18 -33.52 4.60 -12.35
CA MET A 18 -33.23 5.61 -13.38
C MET A 18 -32.38 6.76 -12.82
N LEU A 19 -32.69 7.25 -11.61
CA LEU A 19 -31.91 8.30 -10.93
C LEU A 19 -30.47 7.87 -10.60
N ALA A 20 -30.19 6.56 -10.55
CA ALA A 20 -28.84 6.06 -10.35
C ALA A 20 -27.95 6.22 -11.60
N GLN A 21 -28.54 6.39 -12.78
CA GLN A 21 -27.84 6.54 -14.06
C GLN A 21 -27.50 8.02 -14.36
N PRO A 22 -26.51 8.29 -15.21
CA PRO A 22 -26.26 9.64 -15.74
C PRO A 22 -27.49 10.15 -16.51
N GLY A 23 -27.91 11.39 -16.26
CA GLY A 23 -29.13 11.95 -16.88
C GLY A 23 -30.44 11.30 -16.39
N GLY A 24 -30.41 10.72 -15.18
CA GLY A 24 -31.53 9.97 -14.64
C GLY A 24 -32.80 10.80 -14.42
N ALA A 25 -32.68 12.11 -14.17
CA ALA A 25 -33.82 13.00 -13.99
C ALA A 25 -34.58 13.20 -15.31
N GLU A 26 -33.86 13.38 -16.41
CA GLU A 26 -34.41 13.50 -17.76
C GLU A 26 -35.08 12.19 -18.20
N ALA A 27 -34.48 11.04 -17.87
CA ALA A 27 -35.08 9.73 -18.14
C ALA A 27 -36.41 9.53 -17.37
N VAL A 28 -36.48 10.01 -16.13
CA VAL A 28 -37.71 9.99 -15.33
C VAL A 28 -38.77 10.90 -15.93
N ALA A 29 -38.40 12.13 -16.31
CA ALA A 29 -39.31 13.07 -16.96
C ALA A 29 -39.86 12.53 -18.29
N HIS A 30 -39.01 11.92 -19.11
CA HIS A 30 -39.42 11.30 -20.38
C HIS A 30 -40.39 10.12 -20.18
N ARG A 31 -40.24 9.35 -19.09
CA ARG A 31 -41.05 8.14 -18.86
C ARG A 31 -42.36 8.41 -18.10
N TYR A 32 -42.34 9.33 -17.15
CA TYR A 32 -43.45 9.59 -16.23
C TYR A 32 -44.07 10.98 -16.39
N GLY A 33 -43.53 11.83 -17.28
CA GLY A 33 -43.93 13.21 -17.49
C GLY A 33 -43.05 14.22 -16.75
N GLU A 34 -43.05 15.48 -17.19
CA GLU A 34 -42.25 16.55 -16.59
C GLU A 34 -42.59 16.78 -15.10
N ASP A 35 -43.87 16.63 -14.73
CA ASP A 35 -44.36 16.77 -13.35
C ASP A 35 -43.88 15.64 -12.42
N ALA A 36 -43.29 14.57 -12.97
CA ALA A 36 -42.81 13.44 -12.18
C ALA A 36 -41.69 13.86 -11.21
N ALA A 37 -40.93 14.92 -11.52
CA ALA A 37 -39.91 15.46 -10.62
C ALA A 37 -40.49 16.00 -9.30
N ASP A 38 -41.75 16.45 -9.31
CA ASP A 38 -42.44 16.97 -8.12
C ASP A 38 -43.27 15.94 -7.37
N SER A 39 -43.36 14.71 -7.89
CA SER A 39 -44.11 13.62 -7.28
C SER A 39 -43.50 13.12 -5.96
N ASP A 40 -44.35 12.62 -5.08
CA ASP A 40 -43.91 12.04 -3.80
C ASP A 40 -43.05 10.78 -4.02
N GLU A 41 -43.34 9.98 -5.06
CA GLU A 41 -42.54 8.80 -5.40
C GLU A 41 -41.11 9.19 -5.83
N TYR A 42 -40.96 10.30 -6.56
CA TYR A 42 -39.64 10.82 -6.95
C TYR A 42 -38.82 11.24 -5.74
N ARG A 43 -39.41 12.06 -4.86
CA ARG A 43 -38.75 12.51 -3.62
C ARG A 43 -38.37 11.32 -2.73
N GLN A 44 -39.25 10.32 -2.65
CA GLN A 44 -38.97 9.10 -1.90
C GLN A 44 -37.82 8.30 -2.52
N ALA A 45 -37.81 8.12 -3.85
CA ALA A 45 -36.74 7.44 -4.56
C ALA A 45 -35.40 8.16 -4.40
N GLU A 46 -35.38 9.48 -4.50
CA GLU A 46 -34.19 10.32 -4.31
C GLU A 46 -33.65 10.20 -2.88
N LYS A 47 -34.54 10.31 -1.87
CA LYS A 47 -34.16 10.14 -0.46
C LYS A 47 -33.55 8.75 -0.20
N GLN A 48 -34.15 7.70 -0.76
CA GLN A 48 -33.61 6.34 -0.65
C GLN A 48 -32.24 6.19 -1.34
N LEU A 49 -32.08 6.77 -2.53
CA LEU A 49 -30.82 6.75 -3.27
C LEU A 49 -29.72 7.47 -2.50
N ARG A 50 -30.00 8.66 -1.97
CA ARG A 50 -29.06 9.43 -1.14
C ARG A 50 -28.63 8.64 0.10
N ALA A 51 -29.59 8.08 0.84
CA ALA A 51 -29.29 7.26 2.00
C ALA A 51 -28.46 6.02 1.66
N SER A 52 -28.70 5.39 0.50
CA SER A 52 -27.90 4.26 0.02
C SER A 52 -26.46 4.68 -0.31
N ARG A 53 -26.28 5.81 -1.01
CA ARG A 53 -24.95 6.34 -1.36
C ARG A 53 -24.16 6.72 -0.12
N GLU A 54 -24.82 7.34 0.85
CA GLU A 54 -24.21 7.70 2.13
C GLU A 54 -23.74 6.46 2.91
N ARG A 55 -24.59 5.43 3.02
CA ARG A 55 -24.19 4.15 3.64
C ARG A 55 -23.00 3.49 2.92
N GLN A 56 -22.99 3.50 1.59
CA GLN A 56 -21.88 2.96 0.82
C GLN A 56 -20.58 3.75 1.03
N SER A 57 -20.65 5.08 1.14
CA SER A 57 -19.48 5.91 1.46
C SER A 57 -18.92 5.53 2.83
N ARG A 58 -19.78 5.49 3.85
CA ARG A 58 -19.39 5.13 5.21
C ARG A 58 -18.76 3.73 5.29
N MET A 59 -19.34 2.73 4.63
CA MET A 59 -18.75 1.39 4.57
C MET A 59 -17.37 1.38 3.89
N ARG A 60 -17.18 2.20 2.85
CA ARG A 60 -15.85 2.33 2.20
C ARG A 60 -14.86 3.01 3.12
N GLU A 61 -15.26 4.07 3.81
CA GLU A 61 -14.42 4.77 4.78
C GLU A 61 -14.02 3.84 5.93
N GLU A 62 -14.96 3.07 6.49
CA GLU A 62 -14.70 2.07 7.53
C GLU A 62 -13.75 0.97 7.02
N ALA A 63 -13.96 0.45 5.81
CA ALA A 63 -13.08 -0.57 5.22
C ALA A 63 -11.65 -0.05 4.99
N VAL A 64 -11.50 1.20 4.57
CA VAL A 64 -10.18 1.85 4.41
C VAL A 64 -9.52 2.04 5.78
N ALA A 65 -10.27 2.53 6.78
CA ALA A 65 -9.77 2.70 8.13
C ALA A 65 -9.29 1.38 8.76
N GLU A 66 -10.05 0.30 8.60
CA GLU A 66 -9.66 -1.04 9.09
C GLU A 66 -8.42 -1.56 8.35
N ALA A 67 -8.33 -1.35 7.04
CA ALA A 67 -7.16 -1.74 6.25
C ALA A 67 -5.90 -0.97 6.67
N GLU A 68 -6.02 0.32 6.95
CA GLU A 68 -4.91 1.14 7.46
C GLU A 68 -4.47 0.69 8.85
N ASP A 69 -5.40 0.38 9.75
CA ASP A 69 -5.08 -0.08 11.10
C ASP A 69 -4.34 -1.43 11.07
N ARG A 70 -4.82 -2.38 10.27
CA ARG A 70 -4.15 -3.67 10.03
C ARG A 70 -2.74 -3.46 9.48
N ALA A 71 -2.57 -2.58 8.49
CA ALA A 71 -1.27 -2.29 7.90
C ALA A 71 -0.28 -1.65 8.91
N ARG A 72 -0.77 -0.85 9.86
CA ARG A 72 0.06 -0.30 10.95
C ARG A 72 0.53 -1.40 11.90
N GLY A 73 -0.37 -2.32 12.26
CA GLY A 73 -0.05 -3.50 13.06
C GLY A 73 1.02 -4.38 12.41
N ASP A 74 0.86 -4.69 11.12
CA ASP A 74 1.79 -5.52 10.36
C ASP A 74 3.19 -4.89 10.29
N ARG A 75 3.29 -3.58 10.07
CA ARG A 75 4.58 -2.86 10.09
C ARG A 75 5.24 -2.84 11.47
N ALA A 76 4.46 -2.87 12.55
CA ALA A 76 5.00 -2.95 13.90
C ALA A 76 5.52 -4.38 14.19
N ALA A 77 4.79 -5.40 13.74
CA ALA A 77 5.21 -6.80 13.85
C ALA A 77 6.49 -7.06 13.04
N GLN A 78 6.55 -6.61 11.79
CA GLN A 78 7.75 -6.74 10.94
C GLN A 78 8.99 -6.10 11.58
N ARG A 79 8.85 -4.90 12.16
CA ARG A 79 9.96 -4.23 12.86
C ARG A 79 10.46 -4.99 14.08
N ARG A 80 9.58 -5.69 14.81
CA ARG A 80 9.98 -6.55 15.93
C ARG A 80 10.72 -7.78 15.44
N GLU A 81 10.22 -8.44 14.40
CA GLU A 81 10.87 -9.61 13.81
C GLU A 81 12.25 -9.27 13.24
N GLU A 82 12.38 -8.12 12.56
CA GLU A 82 13.68 -7.61 12.11
C GLU A 82 14.64 -7.33 13.27
N ALA A 83 14.16 -6.73 14.37
CA ALA A 83 14.97 -6.47 15.55
C ALA A 83 15.45 -7.76 16.23
N GLU A 84 14.56 -8.75 16.42
CA GLU A 84 14.90 -10.06 16.97
C GLU A 84 15.91 -10.82 16.10
N LYS A 85 15.79 -10.70 14.77
CA LYS A 85 16.73 -11.31 13.83
C LYS A 85 18.12 -10.68 13.92
N VAL A 86 18.20 -9.36 14.07
CA VAL A 86 19.47 -8.64 14.31
C VAL A 86 20.08 -9.06 15.65
N GLU A 87 19.28 -9.14 16.71
CA GLU A 87 19.73 -9.54 18.05
C GLU A 87 20.26 -10.98 18.05
N ARG A 88 19.53 -11.94 17.45
CA ARG A 88 19.97 -13.33 17.32
C ARG A 88 21.28 -13.44 16.53
N THR A 89 21.42 -12.65 15.45
CA THR A 89 22.65 -12.63 14.66
C THR A 89 23.82 -12.05 15.46
N GLN A 90 23.59 -11.03 16.29
CA GLN A 90 24.63 -10.50 17.18
C GLN A 90 25.02 -11.49 18.28
N ALA A 91 24.05 -12.18 18.89
CA ALA A 91 24.30 -13.20 19.90
C ALA A 91 25.17 -14.34 19.34
N GLN A 92 24.84 -14.86 18.15
CA GLN A 92 25.65 -15.88 17.48
C GLN A 92 27.09 -15.42 17.24
N ARG A 93 27.30 -14.19 16.76
CA ARG A 93 28.67 -13.65 16.59
C ARG A 93 29.42 -13.50 17.91
N ARG A 94 28.71 -13.21 19.01
CA ARG A 94 29.29 -13.09 20.34
C ARG A 94 29.68 -14.44 20.92
N ASP A 95 28.86 -15.46 20.69
CA ASP A 95 29.12 -16.83 21.12
C ASP A 95 30.27 -17.46 20.31
N GLU A 96 30.34 -17.21 19.00
CA GLU A 96 31.50 -17.58 18.17
C GLU A 96 32.78 -16.86 18.65
N ALA A 97 32.70 -15.56 18.98
CA ALA A 97 33.84 -14.82 19.52
C ALA A 97 34.26 -15.28 20.93
N GLY A 98 33.32 -15.81 21.73
CA GLY A 98 33.56 -16.40 23.04
C GLY A 98 34.16 -17.81 22.97
N GLN A 99 33.70 -18.65 22.03
CA GLN A 99 34.22 -20.00 21.82
C GLN A 99 35.64 -20.01 21.24
N VAL A 100 36.02 -19.01 20.42
CA VAL A 100 37.40 -18.84 19.96
C VAL A 100 38.37 -18.50 21.10
N ARG A 101 37.89 -18.08 22.27
CA ARG A 101 38.72 -17.71 23.42
C ARG A 101 38.95 -18.84 24.43
N GLY A 102 38.29 -19.98 24.27
CA GLY A 102 38.21 -21.06 25.27
C GLY A 102 38.85 -22.40 24.89
N GLN A 103 39.46 -22.55 23.71
CA GLN A 103 40.15 -23.79 23.31
C GLN A 103 41.64 -23.52 22.99
N ASP A 104 42.44 -23.70 24.04
CA ASP A 104 43.72 -24.43 24.05
C ASP A 104 45.04 -23.83 23.48
N PRO A 105 46.20 -24.33 23.96
CA PRO A 105 47.39 -23.57 24.34
C PRO A 105 48.48 -23.58 23.26
N GLN A 106 49.37 -22.59 23.29
CA GLN A 106 50.55 -22.49 22.41
C GLN A 106 50.27 -22.60 20.90
N SER A 107 50.04 -21.48 20.22
CA SER A 107 50.28 -21.44 18.78
C SER A 107 50.74 -20.06 18.31
N THR A 108 51.93 -20.06 17.76
CA THR A 108 52.59 -18.97 17.05
C THR A 108 51.72 -18.49 15.89
N ARG A 109 51.16 -17.29 15.99
CA ARG A 109 50.54 -16.66 14.82
C ARG A 109 50.86 -15.17 14.79
N SER A 110 51.87 -14.87 13.97
CA SER A 110 52.29 -13.53 13.59
C SER A 110 51.08 -12.66 13.28
N THR A 111 51.00 -11.51 13.95
CA THR A 111 50.14 -10.41 13.57
C THR A 111 50.40 -10.07 12.10
N PRO A 112 49.39 -10.01 11.22
CA PRO A 112 49.60 -9.43 9.90
C PRO A 112 49.99 -7.97 10.11
N GLY A 113 51.20 -7.62 9.66
CA GLY A 113 51.76 -6.28 9.81
C GLY A 113 50.80 -5.21 9.29
N ALA A 114 50.89 -4.01 9.85
CA ALA A 114 50.03 -2.87 9.52
C ALA A 114 49.90 -2.62 8.00
N ASP A 115 50.90 -3.03 7.22
CA ASP A 115 50.95 -2.96 5.76
C ASP A 115 49.86 -3.81 5.07
N ALA A 116 49.61 -5.04 5.53
CA ALA A 116 48.57 -5.90 4.95
C ALA A 116 47.15 -5.36 5.24
N ARG A 117 46.99 -4.56 6.29
CA ARG A 117 45.73 -3.89 6.62
C ARG A 117 45.53 -2.65 5.76
N ALA A 118 46.61 -1.89 5.49
CA ALA A 118 46.59 -0.75 4.60
C ALA A 118 46.25 -1.15 3.15
N GLU A 119 46.83 -2.24 2.64
CA GLU A 119 46.54 -2.76 1.30
C GLU A 119 45.08 -3.18 1.13
N ARG A 120 44.49 -3.83 2.14
CA ARG A 120 43.07 -4.22 2.09
C ARG A 120 42.12 -3.02 2.09
N VAL A 121 42.46 -1.95 2.83
CA VAL A 121 41.69 -0.71 2.85
C VAL A 121 41.81 0.04 1.52
N ALA A 122 43.01 0.05 0.91
CA ALA A 122 43.22 0.64 -0.41
C ALA A 122 42.41 -0.11 -1.49
N ALA A 123 42.48 -1.44 -1.51
CA ALA A 123 41.71 -2.27 -2.44
C ALA A 123 40.19 -2.13 -2.25
N ALA A 124 39.73 -1.96 -1.01
CA ALA A 124 38.31 -1.72 -0.73
C ALA A 124 37.83 -0.36 -1.26
N ARG A 125 38.65 0.70 -1.11
CA ARG A 125 38.33 2.04 -1.63
C ARG A 125 38.27 2.06 -3.16
N GLU A 126 39.18 1.33 -3.83
CA GLU A 126 39.19 1.23 -5.28
C GLU A 126 37.93 0.53 -5.82
N LYS A 127 37.48 -0.55 -5.16
CA LYS A 127 36.23 -1.23 -5.52
C LYS A 127 35.00 -0.33 -5.35
N VAL A 128 34.96 0.48 -4.29
CA VAL A 128 33.87 1.44 -4.07
C VAL A 128 33.88 2.54 -5.13
N ALA A 129 35.05 3.06 -5.49
CA ALA A 129 35.18 4.05 -6.55
C ALA A 129 34.75 3.51 -7.93
N ALA A 130 35.11 2.26 -8.25
CA ALA A 130 34.67 1.59 -9.48
C ALA A 130 33.15 1.40 -9.51
N ALA A 131 32.54 0.98 -8.41
CA ALA A 131 31.09 0.82 -8.32
C ALA A 131 30.34 2.16 -8.53
N ASN A 132 30.83 3.24 -7.94
CA ASN A 132 30.25 4.57 -8.13
C ASN A 132 30.38 5.07 -9.57
N LYS A 133 31.49 4.77 -10.26
CA LYS A 133 31.67 5.12 -11.68
C LYS A 133 30.67 4.37 -12.58
N VAL A 134 30.42 3.10 -12.31
CA VAL A 134 29.43 2.29 -13.05
C VAL A 134 28.01 2.81 -12.78
N ALA A 135 27.70 3.20 -11.54
CA ALA A 135 26.40 3.79 -11.21
C ALA A 135 26.18 5.13 -11.95
N ALA A 136 27.20 5.99 -11.99
CA ALA A 136 27.14 7.26 -12.71
C ALA A 136 26.97 7.07 -14.23
N GLN A 137 27.66 6.08 -14.83
CA GLN A 137 27.50 5.76 -16.26
C GLN A 137 26.08 5.25 -16.59
N ARG A 138 25.49 4.43 -15.72
CA ARG A 138 24.10 3.96 -15.90
C ARG A 138 23.08 5.09 -15.76
N GLN A 139 23.32 6.05 -14.87
CA GLN A 139 22.48 7.24 -14.75
C GLN A 139 22.57 8.13 -15.99
N ALA A 140 23.76 8.34 -16.54
CA ALA A 140 23.95 9.09 -17.79
C ALA A 140 23.25 8.41 -18.98
N GLN A 141 23.39 7.09 -19.13
CA GLN A 141 22.70 6.32 -20.18
C GLN A 141 21.18 6.34 -20.03
N ALA A 142 20.66 6.34 -18.80
CA ALA A 142 19.23 6.46 -18.55
C ALA A 142 18.69 7.86 -18.89
N GLN A 143 19.48 8.91 -18.70
CA GLN A 143 19.13 10.28 -19.08
C GLN A 143 19.12 10.47 -20.60
N GLU A 144 20.09 9.90 -21.32
CA GLU A 144 20.11 9.92 -22.80
C GLU A 144 18.95 9.11 -23.40
N ALA A 145 18.59 7.97 -22.80
CA ALA A 145 17.45 7.16 -23.24
C ALA A 145 16.08 7.82 -22.94
N GLY A 146 16.00 8.68 -21.92
CA GLY A 146 14.79 9.45 -21.57
C GLY A 146 14.59 10.72 -22.40
N LEU A 147 15.58 11.15 -23.17
CA LEU A 147 15.54 12.33 -24.05
C LEU A 147 15.23 12.00 -25.53
N SER A 148 14.98 10.72 -25.84
CA SER A 148 14.64 10.23 -27.19
C SER A 148 13.16 9.82 -27.37
N MET A 149 12.27 10.29 -26.51
CA MET A 149 10.81 10.32 -26.75
C MET A 149 10.34 11.76 -26.88
#